data_AF-A0A319EGL3-F1
#
_entry.id   AF-A0A319EGL3-F1
#
_cell.length_a   1.000
_cell.length_b   1.000
_cell.length_c   1.000
_cell.angle_alpha   90.00
_cell.angle_beta   90.00
_cell.angle_gamma   90.00
#
_symmetry.space_group_name_H-M   'P 1'
#
loop_
_entity.id
_entity.type
_entity.pdbx_description
1 polymer ?
#
loop_
_entity_poly.entity_id
_entity_poly.type
_entity_poly.pdbx_seq_one_letter_code
_entity_poly.pdbx_strand_id
1 'polypeptide(L)'
;MVTLMSEGSIPLPDAATCNTTLGTDPDPYAVAMCNVAVAVSAAPDGLEAERLAQANADIASKNYSSTSIHWYLPTRQMKTFHPRSDGMYAFRNAVWDAVQDDG
;
A
#
# COMPACT_ATOMS: atom_id res chain seq x y z
N MET A 1 5.09 -6.36 -11.24
CA MET A 1 3.84 -6.96 -10.69
C MET A 1 3.95 -8.47 -10.50
N VAL A 2 4.86 -9.18 -11.20
CA VAL A 2 4.93 -10.66 -11.20
C VAL A 2 5.65 -11.26 -9.98
N THR A 3 6.56 -10.54 -9.32
CA THR A 3 7.42 -11.11 -8.26
C THR A 3 6.77 -11.15 -6.85
N LEU A 4 6.08 -10.08 -6.43
CA LEU A 4 5.44 -10.01 -5.10
C LEU A 4 4.33 -11.06 -4.91
N MET A 5 3.63 -11.40 -6.01
CA MET A 5 2.55 -12.39 -6.00
C MET A 5 3.08 -13.83 -5.98
N SER A 6 4.30 -14.08 -6.48
CA SER A 6 4.93 -15.41 -6.41
C SER A 6 5.54 -15.72 -5.05
N GLU A 7 5.91 -14.69 -4.28
CA GLU A 7 6.55 -14.83 -2.96
C GLU A 7 5.55 -15.08 -1.82
N GLY A 8 4.25 -14.87 -2.06
CA GLY A 8 3.17 -15.13 -1.09
C GLY A 8 3.10 -14.15 0.09
N SER A 9 4.05 -13.23 0.19
CA SER A 9 4.11 -12.15 1.18
C SER A 9 4.92 -10.96 0.64
N ILE A 10 4.79 -9.81 1.27
CA ILE A 10 5.54 -8.59 0.98
C ILE A 10 6.89 -8.69 1.71
N PRO A 11 8.01 -8.83 1.00
CA PRO A 11 9.33 -8.81 1.64
C PRO A 11 9.62 -7.40 2.17
N LEU A 12 10.02 -7.32 3.44
CA LEU A 12 10.56 -6.10 4.02
C LEU A 12 12.08 -6.19 4.11
N PRO A 13 12.80 -5.10 3.80
CA PRO A 13 14.24 -5.03 4.04
C PRO A 13 14.53 -4.96 5.56
N ASP A 14 15.78 -5.16 5.93
CA ASP A 14 16.22 -4.98 7.32
C ASP A 14 16.09 -3.51 7.73
N ALA A 15 15.25 -3.25 8.74
CA ALA A 15 14.97 -1.92 9.26
C ALA A 15 16.23 -1.16 9.74
N ALA A 16 17.25 -1.87 10.23
CA ALA A 16 18.46 -1.24 10.75
C ALA A 16 19.38 -0.74 9.63
N THR A 17 19.33 -1.36 8.45
CA THR A 17 20.31 -1.15 7.38
C THR A 17 19.70 -0.58 6.11
N CYS A 18 18.39 -0.68 5.90
CA CYS A 18 17.75 -0.35 4.63
C CYS A 18 18.04 1.07 4.15
N ASN A 19 18.07 2.07 5.03
CA ASN A 19 18.36 3.46 4.67
C ASN A 19 19.77 3.68 4.11
N THR A 20 20.72 2.82 4.48
CA THR A 20 22.11 2.91 4.01
C THR A 20 22.33 2.24 2.65
N THR A 21 21.41 1.37 2.24
CA THR A 21 21.51 0.56 1.01
C THR A 21 20.70 1.12 -0.17
N LEU A 22 19.98 2.23 0.02
CA LEU A 22 19.06 2.79 -0.99
C LEU A 22 19.77 3.45 -2.19
N GLY A 23 21.01 3.94 -2.03
CA GLY A 23 21.76 4.62 -3.09
C GLY A 23 21.37 6.10 -3.27
N THR A 24 21.88 6.75 -4.33
CA THR A 24 21.73 8.20 -4.57
C THR A 24 20.46 8.62 -5.30
N ASP A 25 19.80 7.72 -6.02
CA ASP A 25 18.50 7.95 -6.67
C ASP A 25 17.62 6.71 -6.43
N PRO A 26 17.12 6.55 -5.19
CA PRO A 26 16.50 5.31 -4.79
C PRO A 26 15.13 5.15 -5.43
N ASP A 27 14.81 3.92 -5.83
CA ASP A 27 13.48 3.56 -6.27
C ASP A 27 12.45 3.95 -5.17
N PRO A 28 11.41 4.74 -5.50
CA PRO A 28 10.44 5.21 -4.51
C PRO A 28 9.73 4.08 -3.76
N TYR A 29 9.55 2.92 -4.39
CA TYR A 29 8.98 1.76 -3.74
C TYR A 29 9.95 1.14 -2.72
N ALA A 30 11.24 1.03 -3.04
CA ALA A 30 12.27 0.62 -2.09
C ALA A 30 12.36 1.55 -0.87
N VAL A 31 12.26 2.87 -1.07
CA VAL A 31 12.19 3.85 0.04
C VAL A 31 10.96 3.59 0.91
N ALA A 32 9.79 3.38 0.28
CA ALA A 32 8.57 3.10 1.01
C ALA A 32 8.67 1.81 1.84
N MET A 33 9.21 0.71 1.29
CA MET A 33 9.36 -0.54 2.05
C MET A 33 10.37 -0.41 3.19
N CYS A 34 11.42 0.40 3.03
CA CYS A 34 12.35 0.71 4.14
C CYS A 34 11.64 1.45 5.28
N ASN A 35 10.81 2.46 4.98
CA ASN A 35 10.03 3.17 5.99
C ASN A 35 9.05 2.24 6.74
N VAL A 36 8.43 1.32 6.01
CA VAL A 36 7.53 0.30 6.58
C VAL A 36 8.30 -0.63 7.51
N ALA A 37 9.48 -1.11 7.09
CA ALA A 37 10.34 -1.94 7.94
C ALA A 37 10.72 -1.23 9.24
N VAL A 38 11.10 0.04 9.17
CA VAL A 38 11.41 0.86 10.35
C VAL A 38 10.19 1.02 11.25
N ALA A 39 9.02 1.33 10.69
CA ALA A 39 7.79 1.54 11.46
C ALA A 39 7.32 0.27 12.17
N VAL A 40 7.35 -0.88 11.49
CA VAL A 40 6.99 -2.19 12.06
C VAL A 40 8.00 -2.62 13.13
N SER A 41 9.30 -2.39 12.91
CA SER A 41 10.34 -2.67 13.90
C SER A 41 10.16 -1.83 15.17
N ALA A 42 9.78 -0.55 15.02
CA ALA A 42 9.56 0.35 16.14
C ALA A 42 8.23 0.07 16.90
N ALA A 43 7.19 -0.36 16.19
CA ALA A 43 5.87 -0.65 16.74
C ALA A 43 5.30 -1.94 16.10
N PRO A 44 5.69 -3.13 16.59
CA PRO A 44 5.28 -4.41 15.98
C PRO A 44 3.79 -4.70 16.10
N ASP A 45 3.10 -4.06 17.05
CA ASP A 45 1.64 -4.11 17.21
C ASP A 45 0.97 -2.80 16.77
N GLY A 46 1.70 -1.94 16.05
CA GLY A 46 1.20 -0.67 15.56
C GLY A 46 0.34 -0.81 14.30
N LEU A 47 -0.36 0.26 13.96
CA LEU A 47 -1.24 0.32 12.80
C LEU A 47 -0.57 -0.09 11.48
N GLU A 48 0.73 0.20 11.32
CA GLU A 48 1.48 -0.19 10.12
C GLU A 48 1.75 -1.71 10.06
N ALA A 49 2.00 -2.34 11.20
CA ALA A 49 2.16 -3.79 11.29
C ALA A 49 0.83 -4.52 11.03
N GLU A 50 -0.28 -4.01 11.56
CA GLU A 50 -1.63 -4.51 11.26
C GLU A 50 -1.95 -4.44 9.76
N ARG A 51 -1.65 -3.30 9.13
CA ARG A 51 -1.85 -3.09 7.68
C ARG A 51 -1.01 -4.05 6.84
N LEU A 52 0.25 -4.26 7.22
CA LEU A 52 1.14 -5.21 6.55
C LEU A 52 0.62 -6.66 6.69
N ALA A 53 0.20 -7.05 7.89
CA ALA A 53 -0.35 -8.37 8.15
C ALA A 53 -1.60 -8.64 7.30
N GLN A 54 -2.51 -7.67 7.24
CA GLN A 54 -3.69 -7.76 6.39
C GLN A 54 -3.32 -7.86 4.91
N ALA A 55 -2.37 -7.05 4.44
CA ALA A 55 -1.92 -7.11 3.05
C ALA A 55 -1.29 -8.47 2.68
N ASN A 56 -0.52 -9.07 3.58
CA ASN A 56 0.03 -10.41 3.41
C ASN A 56 -1.05 -11.49 3.39
N ALA A 57 -2.07 -11.38 4.25
CA ALA A 57 -3.21 -12.30 4.25
C ALA A 57 -4.00 -12.24 2.93
N ASP A 58 -4.19 -11.05 2.37
CA ASP A 58 -4.86 -10.86 1.08
C ASP A 58 -4.04 -11.41 -0.10
N ILE A 59 -2.71 -11.26 -0.08
CA ILE A 59 -1.81 -11.88 -1.08
C ILE A 59 -1.89 -13.41 -1.00
N ALA A 60 -1.77 -13.97 0.21
CA ALA A 60 -1.80 -15.42 0.43
C ALA A 60 -3.14 -16.04 -0.01
N SER A 61 -4.25 -15.34 0.21
CA SER A 61 -5.59 -15.77 -0.21
C SER A 61 -5.91 -15.45 -1.68
N LYS A 62 -4.98 -14.86 -2.43
CA LYS A 62 -5.18 -14.35 -3.81
C LYS A 62 -6.36 -13.37 -3.91
N ASN A 63 -6.70 -12.72 -2.81
CA ASN A 63 -7.77 -11.75 -2.71
C ASN A 63 -7.29 -10.38 -3.20
N TYR A 64 -7.04 -10.28 -4.51
CA TYR A 64 -6.54 -9.05 -5.15
C TYR A 64 -7.64 -8.01 -5.41
N SER A 65 -8.70 -8.01 -4.59
CA SER A 65 -9.93 -7.26 -4.84
C SER A 65 -9.64 -5.79 -5.23
N SER A 66 -10.37 -5.26 -6.21
CA SER A 66 -10.14 -3.91 -6.75
C SER A 66 -10.44 -2.79 -5.75
N THR A 67 -11.09 -3.10 -4.63
CA THR A 67 -11.53 -2.18 -3.58
C THR A 67 -10.43 -1.90 -2.54
N SER A 68 -9.65 -2.92 -2.15
CA SER A 68 -8.48 -2.72 -1.29
C SER A 68 -7.30 -2.16 -2.10
N ILE A 69 -7.02 -0.87 -1.90
CA ILE A 69 -5.77 -0.27 -2.35
C ILE A 69 -4.70 -0.75 -1.37
N HIS A 70 -4.07 -1.90 -1.65
CA HIS A 70 -2.93 -2.35 -0.87
C HIS A 70 -1.85 -1.27 -0.90
N TRP A 71 -1.57 -0.68 0.26
CA TRP A 71 -0.59 0.40 0.45
C TRP A 71 0.80 0.05 -0.10
N TYR A 72 1.07 -1.24 -0.25
CA TYR A 72 2.36 -1.83 -0.62
C TYR A 72 2.45 -2.27 -2.08
N LEU A 73 1.50 -1.90 -2.96
CA LEU A 73 1.67 -2.11 -4.39
C LEU A 73 2.34 -0.88 -5.03
N PRO A 74 3.37 -1.07 -5.88
CA PRO A 74 3.98 0.02 -6.66
C PRO A 74 2.95 0.78 -7.53
N THR A 75 1.83 0.15 -7.85
CA THR A 75 0.72 0.72 -8.63
C THR A 75 -0.35 1.39 -7.75
N ARG A 76 -0.06 1.74 -6.49
CA ARG A 76 -1.01 2.36 -5.56
C ARG A 76 -1.77 3.54 -6.18
N GLN A 77 -1.09 4.44 -6.89
CA GLN A 77 -1.75 5.54 -7.60
C GLN A 77 -2.74 5.05 -8.67
N MET A 78 -2.38 4.03 -9.45
CA MET A 78 -3.25 3.45 -10.48
C MET A 78 -4.46 2.72 -9.88
N LYS A 79 -4.30 2.08 -8.71
CA LYS A 79 -5.41 1.45 -7.96
C LYS A 79 -6.34 2.49 -7.33
N THR A 80 -5.82 3.61 -6.83
CA THR A 80 -6.66 4.71 -6.29
C THR A 80 -7.68 5.20 -7.31
N PHE A 81 -7.29 5.34 -8.58
CA PHE A 81 -8.18 5.78 -9.66
C PHE A 81 -8.82 4.64 -10.45
N HIS A 82 -8.68 3.38 -10.00
CA HIS A 82 -9.35 2.27 -10.65
C HIS A 82 -10.87 2.41 -10.45
N PRO A 83 -11.73 2.26 -11.48
CA PRO A 83 -13.18 2.52 -11.40
C PRO A 83 -13.98 1.69 -10.36
N ARG A 84 -13.32 0.80 -9.63
CA ARG A 84 -13.90 -0.10 -8.62
C ARG A 84 -13.10 -0.10 -7.30
N SER A 85 -12.38 0.99 -7.03
CA SER A 85 -11.65 1.21 -5.77
C SER A 85 -12.49 2.03 -4.79
N ASP A 86 -12.21 1.87 -3.50
CA ASP A 86 -12.84 2.70 -2.46
C ASP A 86 -12.49 4.19 -2.62
N GLY A 87 -11.30 4.47 -3.17
CA GLY A 87 -10.88 5.83 -3.54
C GLY A 87 -11.79 6.47 -4.59
N MET A 88 -12.24 5.72 -5.60
CA MET A 88 -13.19 6.22 -6.61
C MET A 88 -14.61 6.36 -6.07
N TYR A 89 -15.03 5.51 -5.13
CA TYR A 89 -16.31 5.70 -4.44
C TYR A 89 -16.29 6.97 -3.57
N ALA A 90 -15.21 7.22 -2.83
CA ALA A 90 -15.03 8.44 -2.05
C ALA A 90 -15.02 9.70 -2.94
N PHE A 91 -14.27 9.67 -4.05
CA PHE A 91 -14.24 10.76 -5.01
C PHE A 91 -15.62 11.04 -5.63
N ARG A 92 -16.32 9.98 -6.08
CA ARG A 92 -17.69 10.12 -6.63
C ARG A 92 -18.63 10.76 -5.62
N ASN A 93 -18.61 10.30 -4.37
CA ASN A 93 -19.50 10.83 -3.34
C ASN A 93 -19.19 12.32 -3.05
N ALA A 94 -17.91 12.69 -2.93
CA ALA A 94 -17.53 14.10 -2.74
C ALA A 94 -17.98 15.02 -3.89
N VAL A 95 -17.92 14.55 -5.14
CA VAL A 95 -18.45 15.28 -6.30
C VAL A 95 -19.97 15.38 -6.23
N TRP A 96 -20.65 14.30 -5.86
CA TRP A 96 -22.11 14.27 -5.75
C TRP A 96 -22.62 15.21 -4.65
N ASP A 97 -21.94 15.24 -3.50
CA ASP A 97 -22.25 16.14 -2.39
C ASP A 97 -22.06 17.61 -2.82
N ALA A 98 -20.95 17.94 -3.50
CA ALA A 98 -20.73 19.28 -4.03
C ALA A 98 -21.80 19.73 -5.03
N VAL A 99 -22.28 18.82 -5.89
CA VAL A 99 -23.37 19.13 -6.84
C VAL A 99 -24.71 19.34 -6.13
N GLN A 100 -24.96 18.69 -5.00
CA GLN A 100 -26.17 18.91 -4.20
C GLN A 100 -26.11 20.18 -3.36
N ASP A 101 -24.92 20.56 -2.87
CA ASP A 101 -24.73 21.78 -2.07
C ASP A 101 -24.78 23.07 -2.89
N ASP A 102 -24.46 23.00 -4.20
CA ASP A 102 -24.56 24.13 -5.15
C ASP A 102 -25.95 24.28 -5.82
N GLY A 103 -26.92 23.43 -5.45
CA GLY A 103 -28.26 23.32 -6.05
C GLY A 103 -29.39 24.05 -5.32
#